data_AF-A0A562UFC2-F1
#
_entry.id   AF-A0A562UFC2-F1
#
_cell.length_a   1.000
_cell.length_b   1.000
_cell.length_c   1.000
_cell.angle_alpha   90.00
_cell.angle_beta   90.00
_cell.angle_gamma   90.00
#
_symmetry.space_group_name_H-M   'P 1'
#
loop_
_entity.id
_entity.type
_entity.pdbx_description
1 polymer ?
#
loop_
_entity_poly.entity_id
_entity_poly.type
_entity_poly.pdbx_seq_one_letter_code
_entity_poly.pdbx_strand_id
1 'polypeptide(L)'
;MNNITCIITDDEPFARKGLQGYIEKIGFLDLKGTCEDAIQLSDMLQQQPVDLLFLDIQMPHITGIEFIRALSKPPKVIFTTAYEQYALQGFELDVLDYLLKPISYERFLKAAWKARDYFAVREDKSLATIPYMFAKSNGKLEKICFDEILFIEGMENYAAVHLENKKLIIHTTIKALLEKLPAGKFIQTHKSYIAAINKVESIEGNTLHIQKHQVPVSKYLREEVLGVIVK
;
A
#
# COMPACT_ATOMS: atom_id res chain seq x y z
N MET A 1 15.73 6.01 3.60
CA MET A 1 14.59 6.92 3.34
C MET A 1 14.50 7.04 1.83
N ASN A 2 13.41 6.61 1.20
CA ASN A 2 13.25 6.87 -0.23
C ASN A 2 13.00 8.37 -0.42
N ASN A 3 13.60 8.93 -1.47
CA ASN A 3 13.28 10.27 -1.92
C ASN A 3 11.95 10.24 -2.66
N ILE A 4 11.09 11.23 -2.39
CA ILE A 4 9.81 11.40 -3.07
C ILE A 4 10.08 12.13 -4.38
N THR A 5 9.90 11.44 -5.49
CA THR A 5 10.11 12.02 -6.82
C THR A 5 8.98 12.99 -7.15
N CYS A 6 9.32 14.17 -7.66
CA CYS A 6 8.34 15.20 -7.93
C CYS A 6 8.59 16.01 -9.21
N ILE A 7 7.52 16.57 -9.75
CA ILE A 7 7.55 17.51 -10.88
C ILE A 7 6.77 18.77 -10.48
N ILE A 8 7.24 19.92 -10.95
CA ILE A 8 6.49 21.19 -10.89
C ILE A 8 5.91 21.49 -12.27
N THR A 9 4.61 21.80 -12.34
CA THR A 9 3.95 22.25 -13.55
C THR A 9 3.20 23.54 -13.29
N ASP A 10 3.60 24.61 -13.97
CA ASP A 10 3.05 25.95 -13.79
C ASP A 10 3.44 26.76 -15.02
N ASP A 11 2.52 27.50 -15.65
CA ASP A 11 2.85 28.27 -16.85
C ASP A 11 3.69 29.52 -16.51
N GLU A 12 3.67 29.98 -15.26
CA GLU A 12 4.44 31.12 -14.78
C GLU A 12 5.90 30.74 -14.41
N PRO A 13 6.93 31.26 -15.13
CA PRO A 13 8.33 30.89 -14.87
C PRO A 13 8.82 31.25 -13.46
N PHE A 14 8.30 32.35 -12.89
CA PHE A 14 8.66 32.77 -11.53
C PHE A 14 8.08 31.84 -10.46
N ALA A 15 6.88 31.29 -10.67
CA ALA A 15 6.29 30.32 -9.77
C ALA A 15 7.10 29.01 -9.77
N ARG A 16 7.46 28.51 -10.95
CA ARG A 16 8.35 27.33 -11.09
C ARG A 16 9.68 27.55 -10.37
N LYS A 17 10.34 28.68 -10.61
CA LYS A 17 11.62 29.02 -9.98
C LYS A 17 11.53 29.14 -8.46
N GLY A 18 10.44 29.73 -7.95
CA GLY A 18 10.18 29.85 -6.52
C GLY A 18 10.01 28.48 -5.85
N LEU A 19 9.17 27.61 -6.43
CA LEU A 19 8.95 26.26 -5.94
C LEU A 19 10.21 25.40 -6.03
N GLN A 20 10.95 25.48 -7.13
CA GLN A 20 12.23 24.80 -7.28
C GLN A 20 13.20 25.18 -6.15
N GLY A 21 13.36 26.48 -5.88
CA GLY A 21 14.21 26.96 -4.79
C GLY A 21 13.73 26.57 -3.39
N TYR A 22 12.46 26.21 -3.23
CA TYR A 22 11.95 25.60 -1.99
C TYR A 22 12.24 24.10 -1.92
N ILE A 23 12.05 23.36 -3.02
CA ILE A 23 12.31 21.92 -3.11
C ILE A 23 13.80 21.62 -2.85
N GLU A 24 14.72 22.41 -3.41
CA GLU A 24 16.17 22.25 -3.22
C GLU A 24 16.61 22.33 -1.74
N LYS A 25 15.81 22.95 -0.87
CA LYS A 25 16.06 23.04 0.58
C LYS A 25 15.54 21.83 1.36
N ILE A 26 14.79 20.94 0.72
CA ILE A 26 14.13 19.79 1.35
C ILE A 26 14.78 18.50 0.89
N GLY A 27 15.56 17.86 1.78
CA GLY A 27 16.35 16.68 1.43
C GLY A 27 15.57 15.40 1.10
N PHE A 28 14.25 15.35 1.32
CA PHE A 28 13.41 14.19 0.99
C PHE A 28 12.61 14.33 -0.32
N LEU A 29 12.71 15.48 -0.99
CA LEU A 29 12.09 15.71 -2.30
C LEU A 29 13.16 15.63 -3.39
N ASP A 30 12.85 14.93 -4.48
CA ASP A 30 13.74 14.76 -5.63
C ASP A 30 13.04 15.31 -6.88
N LEU A 31 13.45 16.50 -7.30
CA LEU A 31 12.86 17.21 -8.44
C LEU A 31 13.34 16.59 -9.75
N LYS A 32 12.42 15.93 -10.47
CA LYS A 32 12.70 15.31 -11.78
C LYS A 32 12.61 16.26 -12.96
N GLY A 33 11.97 17.41 -12.77
CA GLY A 33 11.97 18.50 -13.74
C GLY A 33 10.81 19.45 -13.51
N THR A 34 10.70 20.43 -14.40
CA THR A 34 9.62 21.41 -14.41
C THR A 34 9.05 21.54 -15.82
N CYS A 35 7.76 21.83 -15.93
CA CYS A 35 7.05 21.98 -17.19
C CYS A 35 6.02 23.11 -17.13
N GLU A 36 5.60 23.59 -18.30
CA GLU A 36 4.74 24.78 -18.42
C GLU A 36 3.26 24.44 -18.60
N ASP A 37 2.97 23.23 -19.08
CA ASP A 37 1.61 22.82 -19.45
C ASP A 37 1.39 21.31 -19.29
N ALA A 38 0.14 20.90 -19.51
CA ALA A 38 -0.29 19.51 -19.47
C ALA A 38 0.37 18.60 -20.52
N ILE A 39 0.80 19.15 -21.66
CA ILE A 39 1.40 18.37 -22.76
C ILE A 39 2.81 17.94 -22.34
N GLN A 40 3.63 18.90 -21.91
CA GLN A 40 4.97 18.64 -21.41
C GLN A 40 4.95 17.74 -20.16
N LEU A 41 3.98 17.97 -19.26
CA LEU A 41 3.79 17.09 -18.09
C LEU A 41 3.47 15.64 -18.51
N SER A 42 2.60 15.45 -19.50
CA SER A 42 2.28 14.12 -20.03
C SER A 42 3.52 13.41 -20.57
N ASP A 43 4.34 14.11 -21.36
CA ASP A 43 5.58 13.55 -21.91
C ASP A 43 6.55 13.11 -20.79
N MET A 44 6.68 13.91 -19.72
CA MET A 44 7.52 13.55 -18.57
C MET A 44 6.99 12.33 -17.81
N LEU A 45 5.67 12.26 -17.59
CA LEU A 45 5.03 11.14 -16.89
C LEU A 45 5.13 9.82 -17.65
N GLN A 46 5.26 9.86 -18.98
CA GLN A 46 5.50 8.66 -19.80
C GLN A 46 6.95 8.15 -19.71
N GLN A 47 7.91 9.04 -19.48
CA GLN A 47 9.34 8.70 -19.45
C GLN A 47 9.78 8.06 -18.13
N GLN A 48 9.18 8.49 -17.02
CA GLN A 48 9.55 8.01 -15.69
C GLN A 48 8.38 8.07 -14.70
N PRO A 49 8.33 7.15 -13.72
CA PRO A 49 7.36 7.25 -12.64
C PRO A 49 7.67 8.47 -11.75
N VAL A 50 6.61 9.13 -11.30
CA VAL A 50 6.68 10.30 -10.41
C VAL A 50 5.68 10.10 -9.27
N ASP A 51 6.10 10.38 -8.04
CA ASP A 51 5.26 10.19 -6.86
C ASP A 51 4.30 11.38 -6.63
N LEU A 52 4.83 12.59 -6.78
CA LEU A 52 4.18 13.84 -6.39
C LEU A 52 4.22 14.91 -7.48
N LEU A 53 3.09 15.57 -7.73
CA LEU A 53 2.99 16.72 -8.61
C LEU A 53 2.69 17.99 -7.80
N PHE A 54 3.45 19.04 -8.05
CA PHE A 54 3.07 20.42 -7.72
C PHE A 54 2.49 21.03 -9.00
N LEU A 55 1.17 21.08 -9.09
CA LEU A 55 0.46 21.33 -10.35
C LEU A 55 -0.37 22.60 -10.26
N ASP A 56 -0.19 23.55 -11.18
CA ASP A 56 -1.11 24.67 -11.31
C ASP A 56 -2.46 24.19 -11.84
N ILE A 57 -3.52 24.76 -11.27
CA ILE A 57 -4.88 24.55 -11.77
C ILE A 57 -5.06 25.28 -13.09
N GLN A 58 -4.57 26.51 -13.20
CA GLN A 58 -4.73 27.30 -14.41
C GLN A 58 -3.49 27.16 -15.28
N MET A 59 -3.68 26.52 -16.43
CA MET A 59 -2.64 26.36 -17.45
C MET A 59 -3.28 26.50 -18.83
N PRO A 60 -2.49 26.84 -19.87
CA PRO A 60 -2.97 26.89 -21.24
C PRO A 60 -3.55 25.54 -21.70
N HIS A 61 -4.59 25.62 -22.53
CA HIS A 61 -5.26 24.50 -23.20
C HIS A 61 -6.05 23.54 -22.30
N ILE A 62 -5.43 23.00 -21.25
CA ILE A 62 -6.01 22.01 -20.33
C ILE A 62 -5.69 22.45 -18.90
N THR A 63 -6.71 22.59 -18.06
CA THR A 63 -6.50 22.91 -16.65
C THR A 63 -5.88 21.73 -15.90
N GLY A 64 -5.15 21.99 -14.82
CA GLY A 64 -4.56 20.92 -14.00
C GLY A 64 -5.61 19.95 -13.46
N ILE A 65 -6.83 20.43 -13.17
CA ILE A 65 -7.95 19.59 -12.76
C ILE A 65 -8.40 18.64 -13.88
N GLU A 66 -8.61 19.16 -15.09
CA GLU A 66 -9.00 18.35 -16.25
C GLU A 66 -7.93 17.31 -16.59
N PHE A 67 -6.66 17.72 -16.53
CA PHE A 67 -5.52 16.83 -16.75
C PHE A 67 -5.53 15.64 -15.78
N ILE A 68 -5.66 15.89 -14.48
CA ILE A 68 -5.67 14.81 -13.47
C ILE A 68 -6.89 13.89 -13.64
N ARG A 69 -8.06 14.43 -13.99
CA ARG A 69 -9.27 13.62 -14.25
C ARG A 69 -9.13 12.70 -15.46
N ALA A 70 -8.31 13.07 -16.45
CA ALA A 70 -8.07 12.26 -17.64
C ALA A 70 -7.12 11.06 -17.38
N LEU A 71 -6.34 11.10 -16.30
CA LEU A 71 -5.39 10.03 -15.96
C LEU A 71 -6.09 8.87 -15.23
N SER A 72 -5.80 7.64 -15.64
CA SER A 72 -6.34 6.43 -14.98
C SER A 72 -5.69 6.15 -13.62
N LYS A 73 -4.42 6.52 -13.46
CA LYS A 73 -3.64 6.40 -12.22
C LYS A 73 -2.76 7.64 -12.05
N PRO A 74 -3.34 8.78 -11.64
CA PRO A 74 -2.56 9.99 -11.44
C PRO A 74 -1.59 9.83 -10.26
N PRO A 75 -0.40 10.44 -10.32
CA PRO A 75 0.43 10.68 -9.14
C PRO A 75 -0.35 11.44 -8.06
N LYS A 76 0.22 11.52 -6.84
CA LYS A 76 -0.37 12.39 -5.82
C LYS A 76 -0.15 13.84 -6.20
N VAL A 77 -1.12 14.69 -5.89
CA VAL A 77 -1.11 16.10 -6.32
C VAL A 77 -1.18 17.02 -5.12
N ILE A 78 -0.35 18.06 -5.15
CA ILE A 78 -0.54 19.29 -4.40
C ILE A 78 -0.81 20.37 -5.45
N PHE A 79 -2.02 20.92 -5.44
CA PHE A 79 -2.36 21.97 -6.39
C PHE A 79 -1.77 23.31 -5.95
N THR A 80 -1.30 24.08 -6.92
CA THR A 80 -1.02 25.51 -6.80
C THR A 80 -2.13 26.27 -7.53
N THR A 81 -2.55 27.42 -7.01
CA THR A 81 -3.60 28.22 -7.66
C THR A 81 -3.59 29.66 -7.18
N ALA A 82 -3.97 30.60 -8.03
CA ALA A 82 -4.22 31.98 -7.63
C ALA A 82 -5.64 32.22 -7.07
N TYR A 83 -6.53 31.21 -7.07
CA TYR A 83 -7.94 31.37 -6.74
C TYR A 83 -8.40 30.44 -5.63
N GLU A 84 -8.96 31.02 -4.56
CA GLU A 84 -9.45 30.28 -3.39
C GLU A 84 -10.62 29.35 -3.71
N GLN A 85 -11.44 29.68 -4.71
CA GLN A 85 -12.65 28.93 -5.08
C GLN A 85 -12.39 27.47 -5.47
N TYR A 86 -11.18 27.13 -5.92
CA TYR A 86 -10.84 25.76 -6.31
C TYR A 86 -10.52 24.84 -5.12
N ALA A 87 -10.29 25.40 -3.92
CA ALA A 87 -10.03 24.60 -2.72
C ALA A 87 -11.21 23.68 -2.36
N LEU A 88 -12.44 24.06 -2.74
CA LEU A 88 -13.65 23.26 -2.51
C LEU A 88 -13.83 22.15 -3.55
N GLN A 89 -13.45 22.39 -4.81
CA GLN A 89 -13.51 21.36 -5.88
C GLN A 89 -12.50 20.22 -5.66
N GLY A 90 -11.49 20.49 -4.84
CA GLY A 90 -10.50 19.52 -4.43
C GLY A 90 -10.94 18.40 -3.52
N PHE A 91 -12.14 18.46 -2.97
CA PHE A 91 -12.65 17.35 -2.18
C PHE A 91 -13.04 16.14 -3.07
N GLU A 92 -13.39 16.40 -4.33
CA GLU A 92 -13.73 15.34 -5.31
C GLU A 92 -12.50 14.64 -5.87
N LEU A 93 -11.35 15.30 -5.87
CA LEU A 93 -10.08 14.79 -6.37
C LEU A 93 -9.23 14.43 -5.16
N ASP A 94 -8.84 13.15 -4.99
CA ASP A 94 -8.05 12.66 -3.85
C ASP A 94 -6.61 13.24 -3.79
N VAL A 95 -6.51 14.56 -3.61
CA VAL A 95 -5.29 15.36 -3.59
C VAL A 95 -4.78 15.54 -2.17
N LEU A 96 -3.50 15.82 -2.05
CA LEU A 96 -2.84 15.96 -0.77
C LEU A 96 -3.02 17.35 -0.17
N ASP A 97 -2.93 18.41 -0.97
CA ASP A 97 -3.02 19.78 -0.45
C ASP A 97 -3.29 20.83 -1.52
N TYR A 98 -3.60 22.05 -1.07
CA TYR A 98 -3.81 23.24 -1.89
C TYR A 98 -2.92 24.41 -1.43
N LEU A 99 -2.16 24.98 -2.36
CA LEU A 99 -1.29 26.13 -2.13
C LEU A 99 -1.81 27.35 -2.89
N LEU A 100 -2.33 28.32 -2.16
CA LEU A 100 -2.74 29.61 -2.72
C LEU A 100 -1.49 30.45 -3.03
N LYS A 101 -1.40 30.96 -4.26
CA LYS A 101 -0.38 31.92 -4.69
C LYS A 101 -0.71 33.30 -4.08
N PRO A 102 0.29 34.06 -3.57
CA PRO A 102 1.72 33.74 -3.51
C PRO A 102 2.05 32.70 -2.42
N ILE A 103 2.86 31.70 -2.78
CA ILE A 103 3.17 30.58 -1.90
C ILE A 103 4.33 30.94 -0.97
N SER A 104 4.04 31.09 0.33
CA SER A 104 5.08 31.27 1.34
C SER A 104 5.84 29.95 1.58
N TYR A 105 7.12 30.06 1.94
CA TYR A 105 7.94 28.89 2.26
C TYR A 105 7.34 28.07 3.42
N GLU A 106 6.78 28.72 4.44
CA GLU A 106 6.14 28.03 5.56
C GLU A 106 4.94 27.18 5.08
N ARG A 107 4.11 27.73 4.19
CA ARG A 107 2.94 27.01 3.66
C ARG A 107 3.34 25.83 2.78
N PHE A 108 4.36 26.03 1.94
CA PHE A 108 4.97 24.96 1.15
C PHE A 108 5.54 23.86 2.04
N LEU A 109 6.29 24.22 3.09
CA LEU A 109 6.90 23.27 4.01
C LEU A 109 5.86 22.39 4.70
N LYS A 110 4.73 22.97 5.15
CA LYS A 110 3.60 22.21 5.71
C LYS A 110 3.05 21.18 4.72
N ALA A 111 2.93 21.56 3.44
CA ALA A 111 2.43 20.65 2.40
C ALA A 111 3.44 19.55 2.05
N ALA A 112 4.74 19.89 1.98
CA ALA A 112 5.82 18.93 1.77
C ALA A 112 5.88 17.89 2.90
N TRP A 113 5.75 18.31 4.16
CA TRP A 113 5.66 17.38 5.30
C TRP A 113 4.42 16.51 5.23
N LYS A 114 3.26 17.06 4.85
CA LYS A 114 2.03 16.26 4.65
C LYS A 114 2.22 15.20 3.57
N ALA A 115 2.89 15.54 2.47
CA ALA A 115 3.25 14.57 1.44
C ALA A 115 4.22 13.51 1.99
N ARG A 116 5.27 13.92 2.70
CA ARG A 116 6.18 12.97 3.37
C ARG A 116 5.44 12.02 4.27
N ASP A 117 4.54 12.49 5.12
CA ASP A 117 3.79 11.65 6.05
C ASP A 117 2.83 10.72 5.30
N TYR A 118 2.21 11.19 4.21
CA TYR A 118 1.41 10.34 3.32
C TYR A 118 2.23 9.20 2.71
N PHE A 119 3.41 9.51 2.18
CA PHE A 119 4.30 8.51 1.59
C PHE A 119 4.96 7.62 2.64
N ALA A 120 5.31 8.14 3.82
CA ALA A 120 5.83 7.35 4.94
C ALA A 120 4.80 6.36 5.46
N VAL A 121 3.53 6.77 5.63
CA VAL A 121 2.42 5.86 5.97
C VAL A 121 2.16 4.86 4.85
N ARG A 122 2.44 5.21 3.59
CA ARG A 122 2.35 4.26 2.46
C ARG A 122 3.55 3.34 2.35
N GLU A 123 4.74 3.77 2.74
CA GLU A 123 5.93 2.92 2.85
C GLU A 123 5.76 1.95 4.02
N ASP A 124 5.18 2.39 5.14
CA ASP A 124 4.74 1.52 6.22
C ASP A 124 3.54 0.64 5.83
N LYS A 125 2.72 1.02 4.84
CA LYS A 125 1.70 0.12 4.25
C LYS A 125 2.25 -0.76 3.12
N SER A 126 3.43 -0.45 2.59
CA SER A 126 4.22 -1.34 1.73
C SER A 126 5.00 -2.36 2.56
N LEU A 127 5.18 -2.09 3.86
CA LEU A 127 5.33 -3.07 4.93
C LEU A 127 3.95 -3.59 5.37
N ALA A 128 3.37 -4.43 4.52
CA ALA A 128 2.13 -5.18 4.78
C ALA A 128 0.89 -4.30 5.04
N THR A 129 0.05 -4.15 4.00
CA THR A 129 -1.37 -4.44 4.26
C THR A 129 -1.36 -5.85 4.84
N ILE A 130 -1.41 -6.01 6.17
CA ILE A 130 -1.46 -7.33 6.81
C ILE A 130 -2.63 -8.01 6.12
N PRO A 131 -2.36 -8.96 5.22
CA PRO A 131 -3.39 -9.44 4.34
C PRO A 131 -4.40 -10.14 5.24
N TYR A 132 -5.68 -9.88 5.03
CA TYR A 132 -6.73 -10.30 5.94
C TYR A 132 -7.89 -10.90 5.17
N MET A 133 -8.68 -11.72 5.84
CA MET A 133 -9.98 -12.18 5.36
C MET A 133 -11.07 -11.88 6.38
N PHE A 134 -12.29 -11.70 5.90
CA PHE A 134 -13.47 -11.80 6.76
C PHE A 134 -14.00 -13.23 6.75
N ALA A 135 -14.28 -13.76 7.92
CA ALA A 135 -14.85 -15.10 8.08
C ALA A 135 -16.06 -15.05 9.02
N LYS A 136 -17.09 -15.84 8.69
CA LYS A 136 -18.30 -15.93 9.51
C LYS A 136 -18.06 -16.92 10.66
N SER A 137 -18.15 -16.41 11.89
CA SER A 137 -17.98 -17.13 13.15
C SER A 137 -19.14 -16.76 14.08
N ASN A 138 -19.90 -17.74 14.57
CA ASN A 138 -21.03 -17.52 15.49
C ASN A 138 -22.03 -16.41 15.04
N GLY A 139 -22.34 -16.37 13.74
CA GLY A 139 -23.27 -15.38 13.17
C GLY A 139 -22.69 -13.98 12.95
N LYS A 140 -21.43 -13.73 13.31
CA LYS A 140 -20.73 -12.46 13.08
C LYS A 140 -19.66 -12.61 12.00
N LEU A 141 -19.37 -11.53 11.28
CA LEU A 141 -18.20 -11.45 10.41
C LEU A 141 -17.01 -10.96 11.24
N GLU A 142 -16.01 -11.81 11.40
CA GLU A 142 -14.76 -11.48 12.08
C GLU A 142 -13.65 -11.26 11.06
N LYS A 143 -12.89 -10.17 11.23
CA LYS A 143 -11.66 -9.93 10.48
C LYS A 143 -10.55 -10.83 11.06
N ILE A 144 -9.87 -11.55 10.18
CA ILE A 144 -8.73 -12.42 10.51
C ILE A 144 -7.52 -11.90 9.73
N CYS A 145 -6.52 -11.42 10.45
CA CYS A 145 -5.23 -11.03 9.90
C CYS A 145 -4.39 -12.30 9.66
N PHE A 146 -3.88 -12.49 8.45
CA PHE A 146 -3.15 -13.71 8.10
C PHE A 146 -1.84 -13.88 8.90
N ASP A 147 -1.16 -12.78 9.24
CA ASP A 147 0.10 -12.86 10.00
C ASP A 147 -0.11 -13.29 11.47
N GLU A 148 -1.35 -13.27 11.98
CA GLU A 148 -1.73 -13.78 13.30
C GLU A 148 -2.03 -15.30 13.28
N ILE A 149 -2.20 -15.90 12.09
CA ILE A 149 -2.54 -17.32 11.96
C ILE A 149 -1.29 -18.16 12.22
N LEU A 150 -1.40 -19.09 13.17
CA LEU A 150 -0.40 -20.11 13.44
C LEU A 150 -0.59 -21.31 12.51
N PHE A 151 -1.80 -21.86 12.52
CA PHE A 151 -2.22 -22.97 11.68
C PHE A 151 -3.75 -23.02 11.62
N ILE A 152 -4.27 -23.85 10.71
CA ILE A 152 -5.69 -24.09 10.54
C ILE A 152 -5.91 -25.60 10.59
N GLU A 153 -6.93 -26.00 11.35
CA GLU A 153 -7.39 -27.38 11.49
C GLU A 153 -8.78 -27.53 10.86
N GLY A 154 -8.94 -28.49 9.96
CA GLY A 154 -10.19 -28.80 9.29
C GLY A 154 -11.09 -29.69 10.15
N MET A 155 -12.36 -29.32 10.27
CA MET A 155 -13.41 -29.99 11.04
C MET A 155 -14.66 -30.19 10.15
N GLU A 156 -14.60 -31.14 9.21
CA GLU A 156 -15.65 -31.38 8.21
C GLU A 156 -16.00 -30.10 7.39
N ASN A 157 -17.15 -29.47 7.66
CA ASN A 157 -17.62 -28.23 7.02
C ASN A 157 -17.18 -26.94 7.74
N TYR A 158 -16.39 -27.10 8.80
CA TYR A 158 -15.82 -26.01 9.57
C TYR A 158 -14.30 -26.05 9.52
N ALA A 159 -13.69 -24.91 9.82
CA ALA A 159 -12.26 -24.80 10.05
C ALA A 159 -12.00 -24.06 11.36
N ALA A 160 -11.11 -24.62 12.16
CA ALA A 160 -10.56 -24.03 13.35
C ALA A 160 -9.30 -23.24 12.96
N VAL A 161 -9.39 -21.91 12.98
CA VAL A 161 -8.25 -21.00 12.76
C VAL A 161 -7.60 -20.73 14.12
N HIS A 162 -6.38 -21.20 14.29
CA HIS A 162 -5.59 -20.97 15.49
C HIS A 162 -4.77 -19.70 15.32
N LEU A 163 -5.08 -18.67 16.11
CA LEU A 163 -4.35 -17.41 16.18
C LEU A 163 -3.48 -17.38 17.43
N GLU A 164 -2.52 -16.45 17.51
CA GLU A 164 -1.62 -16.30 18.66
C GLU A 164 -2.36 -16.22 20.01
N ASN A 165 -3.48 -15.47 20.05
CA ASN A 165 -4.19 -15.17 21.29
C ASN A 165 -5.58 -15.82 21.40
N LYS A 166 -6.10 -16.42 20.33
CA LYS A 166 -7.45 -17.01 20.33
C LYS A 166 -7.62 -18.08 19.25
N LYS A 167 -8.69 -18.89 19.38
CA LYS A 167 -9.14 -19.83 18.36
C LYS A 167 -10.47 -19.34 17.80
N LEU A 168 -10.64 -19.38 16.47
CA LEU A 168 -11.89 -19.06 15.78
C LEU A 168 -12.40 -20.28 15.01
N ILE A 169 -13.70 -20.54 15.07
CA ILE A 169 -14.35 -21.60 14.28
C ILE A 169 -15.20 -20.94 13.20
N ILE A 170 -14.88 -21.25 11.94
CA ILE A 170 -15.50 -20.63 10.77
C ILE A 170 -16.11 -21.68 9.86
N HIS A 171 -17.26 -21.38 9.25
CA HIS A 171 -17.95 -22.31 8.35
C HIS A 171 -17.33 -22.25 6.94
N THR A 172 -16.29 -23.05 6.71
CA THR A 172 -15.58 -23.17 5.44
C THR A 172 -14.75 -24.46 5.39
N THR A 173 -14.25 -24.83 4.21
CA THR A 173 -13.41 -26.02 4.01
C THR A 173 -11.93 -25.66 3.85
N ILE A 174 -11.03 -26.61 4.11
CA ILE A 174 -9.57 -26.45 3.91
C ILE A 174 -9.24 -26.04 2.47
N LYS A 175 -9.91 -26.64 1.48
CA LYS A 175 -9.71 -26.30 0.06
C LYS A 175 -10.05 -24.84 -0.23
N ALA A 176 -11.20 -24.36 0.25
CA ALA A 176 -11.61 -22.98 0.06
C ALA A 176 -10.71 -21.98 0.79
N LEU A 177 -10.08 -22.40 1.90
CA LEU A 177 -9.10 -21.57 2.60
C LEU A 177 -7.77 -21.48 1.85
N LEU A 178 -7.27 -22.57 1.26
CA LEU A 178 -6.04 -22.53 0.45
C LEU A 178 -6.14 -21.56 -0.73
N GLU A 179 -7.32 -21.44 -1.35
CA GLU A 179 -7.57 -20.47 -2.43
C GLU A 179 -7.60 -19.01 -1.96
N LYS A 180 -7.87 -18.77 -0.67
CA LYS A 180 -7.96 -17.43 -0.06
C LYS A 180 -6.70 -16.98 0.65
N LEU A 181 -5.91 -17.94 1.14
CA LEU A 181 -4.68 -17.67 1.86
C LEU A 181 -3.59 -17.21 0.88
N PRO A 182 -2.71 -16.28 1.28
CA PRO A 182 -1.62 -15.82 0.43
C PRO A 182 -0.69 -16.99 0.08
N ALA A 183 -0.51 -17.21 -1.22
CA ALA A 183 0.43 -18.19 -1.74
C ALA A 183 1.84 -17.91 -1.20
N GLY A 184 2.55 -18.97 -0.80
CA GLY A 184 3.93 -18.87 -0.28
C GLY A 184 4.05 -18.45 1.19
N LYS A 185 2.96 -18.04 1.87
CA LYS A 185 2.94 -17.83 3.33
C LYS A 185 2.39 -19.03 4.11
N PHE A 186 1.55 -19.83 3.46
CA PHE A 186 0.89 -20.98 4.05
C PHE A 186 1.18 -22.24 3.24
N ILE A 187 1.23 -23.37 3.93
CA ILE A 187 1.44 -24.70 3.32
C ILE A 187 0.46 -25.71 3.91
N GLN A 188 -0.11 -26.55 3.04
CA GLN A 188 -0.90 -27.68 3.50
C GLN A 188 0.03 -28.77 4.00
N THR A 189 -0.07 -29.15 5.28
CA THR A 189 0.78 -30.20 5.88
C THR A 189 0.08 -31.55 5.88
N HIS A 190 -1.25 -31.55 5.95
CA HIS A 190 -2.10 -32.75 5.98
C HIS A 190 -3.45 -32.44 5.32
N LYS A 191 -4.25 -33.46 5.00
CA LYS A 191 -5.61 -33.25 4.41
C LYS A 191 -6.51 -32.34 5.25
N SER A 192 -6.23 -32.25 6.55
CA SER A 192 -6.96 -31.45 7.53
C SER A 192 -6.14 -30.31 8.14
N TYR A 193 -4.91 -30.04 7.68
CA TYR A 193 -4.07 -29.00 8.31
C TYR A 193 -3.37 -28.12 7.29
N ILE A 194 -3.38 -26.81 7.59
CA ILE A 194 -2.59 -25.79 6.90
C ILE A 194 -1.74 -25.09 7.97
N ALA A 195 -0.44 -24.93 7.74
CA ALA A 195 0.47 -24.23 8.65
C ALA A 195 0.95 -22.91 8.03
N ALA A 196 1.15 -21.89 8.86
CA ALA A 196 1.87 -20.68 8.47
C ALA A 196 3.37 -20.96 8.50
N ILE A 197 4.04 -20.79 7.36
CA ILE A 197 5.45 -21.19 7.16
C ILE A 197 6.37 -20.40 8.10
N ASN A 198 6.14 -19.09 8.23
CA ASN A 198 6.93 -18.19 9.08
C ASN A 198 6.73 -18.39 10.59
N LYS A 199 5.78 -19.25 11.00
CA LYS A 199 5.52 -19.57 12.41
C LYS A 199 6.10 -20.94 12.82
N VAL A 200 6.68 -21.69 11.88
CA VAL A 200 7.30 -22.99 12.18
C VAL A 200 8.62 -22.77 12.91
N GLU A 201 8.73 -23.31 14.12
CA GLU A 201 9.94 -23.22 14.96
C GLU A 201 10.86 -24.41 14.75
N SER A 202 10.29 -25.61 14.58
CA SER A 202 11.05 -26.82 14.26
C SER A 202 10.18 -27.90 13.61
N ILE A 203 10.84 -28.88 12.99
CA ILE A 203 10.21 -30.09 12.48
C ILE A 203 10.87 -31.31 13.11
N GLU A 204 10.07 -32.18 13.72
CA GLU A 204 10.53 -33.43 14.35
C GLU A 204 9.70 -34.59 13.84
N GLY A 205 10.35 -35.56 13.19
CA GLY A 205 9.64 -36.61 12.48
C GLY A 205 8.60 -35.99 11.54
N ASN A 206 7.35 -36.45 11.60
CA ASN A 206 6.24 -35.96 10.78
C ASN A 206 5.40 -34.88 11.49
N THR A 207 6.01 -34.05 12.34
CA THR A 207 5.31 -33.05 13.13
C THR A 207 6.04 -31.71 13.04
N LEU A 208 5.30 -30.64 12.74
CA LEU A 208 5.77 -29.26 12.89
C LEU A 208 5.45 -28.78 14.31
N HIS A 209 6.42 -28.11 14.93
CA HIS A 209 6.23 -27.42 16.20
C HIS A 209 6.04 -25.92 15.91
N ILE A 210 4.90 -25.39 16.34
CA ILE A 210 4.50 -23.99 16.18
C ILE A 210 4.04 -23.50 17.56
N GLN A 211 4.86 -22.70 18.24
CA GLN A 211 4.66 -22.35 19.65
C GLN A 211 4.39 -23.62 20.49
N LYS A 212 3.30 -23.61 21.28
CA LYS A 212 2.86 -24.75 22.09
C LYS A 212 2.10 -25.84 21.33
N HIS A 213 2.00 -25.74 20.00
CA HIS A 213 1.17 -26.62 19.18
C HIS A 213 2.00 -27.55 18.31
N GLN A 214 1.47 -28.76 18.11
CA GLN A 214 2.03 -29.77 17.22
C GLN A 214 1.10 -29.94 16.03
N VAL A 215 1.60 -29.69 14.82
CA VAL A 215 0.83 -29.80 13.57
C VAL A 215 1.33 -31.00 12.76
N PRO A 216 0.47 -31.99 12.47
CA PRO A 216 0.89 -33.19 11.76
C PRO A 216 1.19 -32.90 10.28
N VAL A 217 2.21 -33.59 9.78
CA VAL A 217 2.62 -33.60 8.38
C VAL A 217 2.34 -35.00 7.81
N SER A 218 1.59 -35.07 6.72
CA SER A 218 1.35 -36.34 6.04
C SER A 218 2.63 -36.84 5.38
N LYS A 219 2.81 -38.16 5.32
CA LYS A 219 3.97 -38.78 4.64
C LYS A 219 4.13 -38.32 3.18
N TYR A 220 3.01 -38.09 2.49
CA TYR A 220 2.98 -37.69 1.08
C TYR A 220 3.39 -36.23 0.85
N LEU A 221 3.11 -35.35 1.81
CA LEU A 221 3.44 -33.92 1.72
C LEU A 221 4.78 -33.58 2.38
N ARG A 222 5.46 -34.56 2.98
CA ARG A 222 6.68 -34.35 3.78
C ARG A 222 7.78 -33.66 2.98
N GLU A 223 8.11 -34.17 1.80
CA GLU A 223 9.19 -33.63 0.96
C GLU A 223 8.91 -32.19 0.53
N GLU A 224 7.67 -31.90 0.13
CA GLU A 224 7.23 -30.55 -0.22
C GLU A 224 7.33 -29.59 0.98
N VAL A 225 6.85 -30.03 2.15
CA VAL A 225 6.90 -29.25 3.39
C VAL A 225 8.34 -28.95 3.80
N LEU A 226 9.23 -29.95 3.75
CA LEU A 226 10.66 -29.76 4.02
C LEU A 226 11.30 -28.79 3.04
N GLY A 227 11.03 -28.92 1.74
CA GLY A 227 11.58 -28.04 0.71
C GLY A 227 11.16 -26.58 0.82
N VAL A 228 10.04 -26.30 1.51
CA VAL A 228 9.57 -24.94 1.79
C VAL A 228 10.13 -24.39 3.10
N ILE A 229 10.29 -25.21 4.13
CA ILE A 229 10.75 -24.78 5.45
C ILE A 229 12.28 -24.61 5.51
N VAL A 230 13.05 -25.42 4.79
CA VAL A 230 14.52 -25.48 4.90
C VAL A 230 15.23 -24.54 3.89
N LYS A 231 14.55 -23.50 3.41
CA LYS A 231 15.13 -22.49 2.50
C LYS A 231 15.85 -21.38 3.23
#